data_AF-A0A972ZEQ7-F1
#
_entry.id   AF-A0A972ZEQ7-F1
#
_cell.length_a   1.000
_cell.length_b   1.000
_cell.length_c   1.000
_cell.angle_alpha   90.00
_cell.angle_beta   90.00
_cell.angle_gamma   90.00
#
_symmetry.space_group_name_H-M   'P 1'
#
loop_
_entity.id
_entity.type
_entity.pdbx_description
1 polymer ?
#
loop_
_entity_poly.entity_id
_entity_poly.type
_entity_poly.pdbx_seq_one_letter_code
_entity_poly.pdbx_strand_id
1 'polypeptide(L)'
;MNGLAVEFAGAARYTEAFLPPTAAVRESPDSGRFFPYSERHLQCLWADDRYRPEMLKTSAGDAVLVASPGRWNLEAGPDFRDAVLILAPDQRRLHGDIELHVHPRDWHHHGHADDPAYRNVIAHVTWFPDRRQTTLPDKAVQIALRDLVSADPTFSFDTLDPTAYPYAVVTRKRTPCGRVLAGRDPDIQGSVLDAAGEERLRIKALRMAEAIRQRGPEQVLYEEVMAALGYKKNRSAFRHLARMVTLQELEESCTGKAREAYALLMGVAGLLPASPQPQWDEEAARFVRSLWNCWWRMQERWSDQLLSSGEWTLAGLRPQNHPARRLAAAAGIFAGKRPFFDALTSLDTSRPEHWFPAASSLITDTPAPPFWDHRLSWGRPPVEATIALVGEARLAAILINILIPFLAATGHHVADLLAHLPAEASNALTRQTSHALFGRDHNPALHRTGLRRQGLLQIFHDFCIVHGADCQGCPLPKALESFVE
;
A
#
# COMPACT_ATOMS: atom_id res chain seq x y z
N MET A 1 5.32 44.34 -28.32
CA MET A 1 4.68 43.13 -28.88
C MET A 1 5.78 42.17 -29.29
N ASN A 2 5.63 40.92 -28.84
CA ASN A 2 6.02 39.63 -29.44
C ASN A 2 7.37 39.54 -30.19
N GLY A 3 8.20 38.54 -29.98
CA GLY A 3 7.98 37.24 -29.35
C GLY A 3 9.16 36.33 -29.70
N LEU A 4 9.40 35.37 -28.81
CA LEU A 4 10.51 34.42 -28.75
C LEU A 4 10.33 33.20 -29.67
N ALA A 5 11.43 32.53 -30.00
CA ALA A 5 11.64 31.08 -29.76
C ALA A 5 13.12 30.71 -30.05
N VAL A 6 13.85 30.20 -29.06
CA VAL A 6 15.30 29.92 -29.14
C VAL A 6 15.59 28.43 -29.00
N GLU A 7 16.63 28.00 -29.72
CA GLU A 7 17.24 26.68 -29.82
C GLU A 7 18.46 26.46 -28.88
N PHE A 8 18.55 25.21 -28.38
CA PHE A 8 19.70 24.31 -28.16
C PHE A 8 20.91 24.61 -27.22
N ALA A 9 21.57 23.49 -26.83
CA ALA A 9 23.01 23.32 -26.47
C ALA A 9 23.40 22.90 -25.03
N GLY A 10 22.52 22.29 -24.23
CA GLY A 10 22.88 21.74 -22.89
C GLY A 10 22.79 20.22 -22.72
N ALA A 11 22.13 19.50 -23.63
CA ALA A 11 21.75 18.09 -23.44
C ALA A 11 22.90 17.07 -23.62
N ALA A 12 24.13 17.52 -23.85
CA ALA A 12 25.30 16.66 -24.12
C ALA A 12 26.26 16.47 -22.92
N ARG A 13 25.90 16.89 -21.70
CA ARG A 13 26.78 16.81 -20.51
C ARG A 13 26.19 16.09 -19.29
N TYR A 14 25.26 15.15 -19.51
CA TYR A 14 24.73 14.30 -18.42
C TYR A 14 25.20 12.83 -18.49
N THR A 15 25.87 12.43 -19.58
CA THR A 15 26.12 11.02 -19.90
C THR A 15 27.51 10.51 -19.47
N GLU A 16 28.19 11.16 -18.52
CA GLU A 16 29.48 10.69 -17.98
C GLU A 16 29.63 11.01 -16.49
N ALA A 17 28.83 10.36 -15.64
CA ALA A 17 29.19 10.00 -14.26
C ALA A 17 28.00 9.24 -13.64
N PHE A 18 28.16 7.93 -13.46
CA PHE A 18 27.61 7.08 -12.38
C PHE A 18 27.45 5.62 -12.88
N LEU A 19 28.44 4.80 -12.52
CA LEU A 19 28.52 3.33 -12.48
C LEU A 19 27.99 2.83 -11.09
N PRO A 20 27.79 1.52 -10.77
CA PRO A 20 27.62 0.26 -11.54
C PRO A 20 26.44 -0.62 -10.97
N PRO A 21 26.42 -1.98 -10.94
CA PRO A 21 25.27 -2.77 -11.38
C PRO A 21 24.46 -3.41 -10.23
N THR A 22 23.13 -3.40 -10.36
CA THR A 22 22.28 -4.39 -9.67
C THR A 22 21.33 -5.01 -10.68
N ALA A 23 21.36 -6.34 -10.70
CA ALA A 23 20.65 -7.24 -11.60
C ALA A 23 19.19 -6.82 -11.81
N ALA A 24 18.90 -6.31 -13.00
CA ALA A 24 17.62 -6.50 -13.64
C ALA A 24 17.87 -7.53 -14.74
N VAL A 25 17.15 -8.64 -14.67
CA VAL A 25 17.07 -9.63 -15.76
C VAL A 25 16.70 -8.85 -17.01
N ARG A 26 17.65 -8.77 -17.96
CA ARG A 26 17.41 -8.23 -19.29
C ARG A 26 16.66 -9.28 -20.09
N GLU A 27 15.60 -8.86 -20.78
CA GLU A 27 15.12 -9.53 -21.97
C GLU A 27 16.32 -9.79 -22.90
N SER A 28 16.59 -11.06 -23.19
CA SER A 28 17.54 -11.44 -24.22
C SER A 28 16.86 -11.27 -25.58
N PRO A 29 17.46 -10.56 -26.54
CA PRO A 29 16.94 -10.55 -27.89
C PRO A 29 17.30 -11.89 -28.56
N ASP A 30 16.25 -12.45 -29.15
CA ASP A 30 16.25 -13.36 -30.29
C ASP A 30 16.20 -14.88 -30.04
N SER A 31 14.97 -15.38 -30.11
CA SER A 31 14.64 -16.52 -30.98
C SER A 31 13.30 -16.27 -31.67
N GLY A 32 13.35 -15.55 -32.79
CA GLY A 32 12.67 -16.00 -34.03
C GLY A 32 11.24 -15.54 -34.31
N ARG A 33 10.55 -14.76 -33.46
CA ARG A 33 9.30 -14.07 -33.86
C ARG A 33 9.18 -12.71 -33.14
N PHE A 34 9.26 -11.63 -33.91
CA PHE A 34 9.12 -10.26 -33.40
C PHE A 34 7.67 -9.98 -32.98
N PHE A 35 7.48 -9.46 -31.76
CA PHE A 35 6.21 -8.93 -31.26
C PHE A 35 6.41 -7.44 -30.91
N PRO A 36 5.85 -6.50 -31.69
CA PRO A 36 6.12 -5.06 -31.54
C PRO A 36 5.41 -4.40 -30.34
N TYR A 37 4.61 -5.14 -29.57
CA TYR A 37 3.80 -4.63 -28.47
C TYR A 37 4.29 -5.18 -27.13
N SER A 38 3.94 -4.52 -26.02
CA SER A 38 4.32 -4.97 -24.67
C SER A 38 3.34 -6.00 -24.09
N GLU A 39 3.75 -6.74 -23.07
CA GLU A 39 2.86 -7.64 -22.30
C GLU A 39 1.64 -6.92 -21.73
N ARG A 40 1.78 -5.64 -21.40
CA ARG A 40 0.66 -4.79 -20.99
C ARG A 40 -0.45 -4.73 -22.05
N HIS A 41 -0.12 -4.80 -23.35
CA HIS A 41 -1.14 -4.88 -24.40
C HIS A 41 -1.87 -6.24 -24.37
N LEU A 42 -1.16 -7.33 -24.08
CA LEU A 42 -1.78 -8.65 -23.89
C LEU A 42 -2.69 -8.67 -22.67
N GLN A 43 -2.29 -8.02 -21.59
CA GLN A 43 -3.14 -7.83 -20.41
C GLN A 43 -4.38 -7.00 -20.74
N CYS A 44 -4.27 -5.94 -21.56
CA CYS A 44 -5.44 -5.16 -22.03
C CYS A 44 -6.40 -6.03 -22.86
N LEU A 45 -5.85 -6.78 -23.82
CA LEU A 45 -6.58 -7.71 -24.68
C LEU A 45 -7.30 -8.79 -23.83
N TRP A 46 -6.61 -9.33 -22.83
CA TRP A 46 -7.19 -10.30 -21.91
C TRP A 46 -8.25 -9.67 -21.01
N ALA A 47 -8.06 -8.45 -20.52
CA ALA A 47 -9.00 -7.82 -19.60
C ALA A 47 -10.31 -7.39 -20.27
N ASP A 48 -10.29 -7.04 -21.55
CA ASP A 48 -11.44 -6.48 -22.27
C ASP A 48 -12.26 -7.53 -23.01
N ASP A 49 -13.50 -7.76 -22.59
CA ASP A 49 -14.43 -8.67 -23.26
C ASP A 49 -14.69 -8.30 -24.74
N ARG A 50 -14.47 -7.05 -25.16
CA ARG A 50 -14.68 -6.62 -26.55
C ARG A 50 -13.61 -7.12 -27.51
N TYR A 51 -12.42 -7.42 -26.98
CA TYR A 51 -11.26 -7.84 -27.77
C TYR A 51 -10.84 -9.28 -27.43
N ARG A 52 -11.20 -9.79 -26.25
CA ARG A 52 -10.92 -11.17 -25.87
C ARG A 52 -11.68 -12.12 -26.82
N PRO A 53 -11.00 -13.09 -27.46
CA PRO A 53 -11.69 -14.07 -28.29
C PRO A 53 -12.78 -14.81 -27.51
N GLU A 54 -13.97 -14.93 -28.09
CA GLU A 54 -15.11 -15.59 -27.43
C GLU A 54 -14.88 -17.10 -27.20
N MET A 55 -14.15 -17.74 -28.11
CA MET A 55 -13.85 -19.16 -28.07
C MET A 55 -12.34 -19.39 -27.93
N LEU A 56 -11.86 -19.37 -26.69
CA LEU A 56 -10.48 -19.73 -26.39
C LEU A 56 -10.28 -21.24 -26.45
N LYS A 57 -9.04 -21.67 -26.70
CA LYS A 57 -8.65 -23.08 -26.71
C LYS A 57 -7.36 -23.30 -25.94
N THR A 58 -7.26 -24.43 -25.24
CA THR A 58 -5.99 -24.86 -24.65
C THR A 58 -5.05 -25.38 -25.73
N SER A 59 -3.77 -25.53 -25.41
CA SER A 59 -2.80 -26.23 -26.29
C SER A 59 -3.20 -27.67 -26.62
N ALA A 60 -4.10 -28.30 -25.84
CA ALA A 60 -4.63 -29.63 -26.11
C ALA A 60 -5.90 -29.62 -27.00
N GLY A 61 -6.43 -28.44 -27.33
CA GLY A 61 -7.62 -28.28 -28.17
C GLY A 61 -8.94 -28.13 -27.40
N ASP A 62 -8.92 -28.27 -26.07
CA ASP A 62 -10.11 -28.09 -25.22
C ASP A 62 -10.62 -26.66 -25.29
N ALA A 63 -11.93 -26.47 -25.42
CA ALA A 63 -12.50 -25.13 -25.43
C ALA A 63 -12.52 -24.54 -24.01
N VAL A 64 -12.20 -23.25 -23.92
CA VAL A 64 -12.13 -22.49 -22.67
C VAL A 64 -13.14 -21.35 -22.72
N LEU A 65 -14.11 -21.38 -21.82
CA LEU A 65 -15.02 -20.28 -21.57
C LEU A 65 -14.51 -19.44 -20.40
N VAL A 66 -14.33 -18.14 -20.60
CA VAL A 66 -13.94 -17.21 -19.54
C VAL A 66 -15.19 -16.73 -18.83
N ALA A 67 -15.55 -17.38 -17.72
CA ALA A 67 -16.62 -16.91 -16.85
C ALA A 67 -16.21 -15.61 -16.12
N SER A 68 -14.92 -15.48 -15.81
CA SER A 68 -14.30 -14.24 -15.34
C SER A 68 -12.80 -14.20 -15.69
N PRO A 69 -12.29 -13.09 -16.25
CA PRO A 69 -10.85 -12.94 -16.56
C PRO A 69 -9.97 -12.75 -15.32
N GLY A 70 -10.57 -12.57 -14.14
CA GLY A 70 -9.88 -12.20 -12.91
C GLY A 70 -9.72 -10.70 -12.72
N ARG A 71 -9.27 -10.28 -11.53
CA ARG A 71 -8.95 -8.89 -11.20
C ARG A 71 -7.52 -8.58 -11.60
N TRP A 72 -7.32 -7.58 -12.44
CA TRP A 72 -5.99 -7.14 -12.85
C TRP A 72 -5.17 -6.70 -11.63
N ASN A 73 -4.07 -7.41 -11.40
CA ASN A 73 -3.10 -7.11 -10.36
C ASN A 73 -2.05 -6.13 -10.89
N LEU A 74 -1.92 -4.98 -10.24
CA LEU A 74 -0.88 -3.97 -10.55
C LEU A 74 0.25 -3.97 -9.50
N GLU A 75 0.20 -4.92 -8.56
CA GLU A 75 1.25 -5.18 -7.59
C GLU A 75 2.02 -6.45 -8.00
N ALA A 76 3.05 -6.82 -7.23
CA ALA A 76 3.81 -8.05 -7.48
C ALA A 76 2.92 -9.32 -7.45
N GLY A 77 3.33 -10.36 -8.17
CA GLY A 77 2.60 -11.62 -8.34
C GLY A 77 1.88 -11.69 -9.69
N PRO A 78 0.97 -12.67 -9.89
CA PRO A 78 0.38 -12.94 -11.19
C PRO A 78 -0.46 -11.79 -11.72
N ASP A 79 -0.52 -11.64 -13.04
CA ASP A 79 -1.16 -10.51 -13.72
C ASP A 79 -2.65 -10.34 -13.42
N PHE A 80 -3.40 -11.43 -13.27
CA PHE A 80 -4.80 -11.40 -12.87
C PHE A 80 -5.05 -12.39 -11.73
N ARG A 81 -5.83 -11.96 -10.73
CA ARG A 81 -6.18 -12.79 -9.57
C ARG A 81 -7.63 -13.21 -9.55
N ASP A 82 -7.91 -14.40 -9.03
CA ASP A 82 -9.27 -14.95 -8.84
C ASP A 82 -10.11 -14.96 -10.14
N ALA A 83 -9.50 -15.41 -11.23
CA ALA A 83 -10.18 -15.72 -12.48
C ALA A 83 -10.99 -17.02 -12.38
N VAL A 84 -11.99 -17.13 -13.26
CA VAL A 84 -12.85 -18.32 -13.37
C VAL A 84 -12.93 -18.76 -14.81
N LEU A 85 -12.42 -19.96 -15.10
CA LEU A 85 -12.46 -20.58 -16.42
C LEU A 85 -13.32 -21.84 -16.38
N ILE A 86 -14.05 -22.11 -17.46
CA ILE A 86 -14.84 -23.34 -17.63
C ILE A 86 -14.28 -24.06 -18.85
N LEU A 87 -13.81 -25.30 -18.65
CA LEU A 87 -13.28 -26.14 -19.72
C LEU A 87 -14.38 -27.06 -20.26
N ALA A 88 -14.45 -27.20 -21.58
CA ALA A 88 -15.29 -28.20 -22.25
C ALA A 88 -14.41 -29.32 -22.81
N PRO A 89 -14.90 -30.58 -22.89
CA PRO A 89 -16.31 -30.99 -22.81
C PRO A 89 -16.86 -31.27 -21.39
N ASP A 90 -16.01 -31.41 -20.37
CA ASP A 90 -16.40 -31.87 -19.03
C ASP A 90 -17.01 -30.80 -18.10
N GLN A 91 -17.15 -29.56 -18.58
CA GLN A 91 -17.65 -28.40 -17.82
C GLN A 91 -16.86 -28.15 -16.53
N ARG A 92 -15.58 -28.54 -16.48
CA ARG A 92 -14.74 -28.36 -15.31
C ARG A 92 -14.45 -26.88 -15.06
N ARG A 93 -14.86 -26.41 -13.87
CA ARG A 93 -14.63 -25.04 -13.41
C ARG A 93 -13.28 -24.92 -12.71
N LEU A 94 -12.38 -24.11 -13.25
CA LEU A 94 -11.12 -23.72 -12.65
C LEU A 94 -11.26 -22.35 -11.96
N HIS A 95 -10.68 -22.22 -10.77
CA HIS A 95 -10.63 -20.97 -10.01
C HIS A 95 -9.20 -20.72 -9.54
N GLY A 96 -8.64 -19.56 -9.87
CA GLY A 96 -7.27 -19.17 -9.50
C GLY A 96 -6.75 -18.01 -10.34
N ASP A 97 -5.43 -17.91 -10.46
CA ASP A 97 -4.78 -16.75 -11.07
C ASP A 97 -4.43 -16.96 -12.55
N ILE A 98 -4.15 -15.88 -13.28
CA ILE A 98 -3.74 -15.93 -14.69
C ILE A 98 -2.46 -15.10 -14.85
N GLU A 99 -1.50 -15.69 -15.54
CA GLU A 99 -0.25 -15.03 -15.90
C GLU A 99 -0.15 -14.87 -17.41
N LEU A 100 0.31 -13.69 -17.86
CA LEU A 100 0.47 -13.39 -19.28
C LEU A 100 1.91 -13.15 -19.66
N HIS A 101 2.32 -13.72 -20.79
CA HIS A 101 3.63 -13.45 -21.38
C HIS A 101 3.58 -13.38 -22.90
N VAL A 102 4.60 -12.82 -23.53
CA VAL A 102 4.73 -12.89 -25.00
C VAL A 102 4.98 -14.33 -25.44
N HIS A 103 5.91 -15.04 -24.77
CA HIS A 103 6.27 -16.41 -25.09
C HIS A 103 6.08 -17.37 -23.89
N PRO A 104 5.80 -18.67 -24.14
CA PRO A 104 5.72 -19.65 -23.07
C PRO A 104 6.99 -19.79 -22.23
N ARG A 105 8.19 -19.64 -22.83
CA ARG A 105 9.48 -19.72 -22.12
C ARG A 105 9.67 -18.65 -21.04
N ASP A 106 8.94 -17.53 -21.13
CA ASP A 106 9.13 -16.38 -20.24
C ASP A 106 8.70 -16.72 -18.80
N TRP A 107 7.85 -17.73 -18.63
CA TRP A 107 7.55 -18.33 -17.32
C TRP A 107 8.81 -18.73 -16.54
N HIS A 108 9.79 -19.33 -17.21
CA HIS A 108 11.06 -19.71 -16.60
C HIS A 108 12.03 -18.54 -16.52
N HIS A 109 12.11 -17.70 -17.55
CA HIS A 109 12.99 -16.53 -17.55
C HIS A 109 12.69 -15.57 -16.39
N HIS A 110 11.41 -15.45 -16.01
CA HIS A 110 10.97 -14.62 -14.90
C HIS A 110 11.07 -15.31 -13.53
N GLY A 111 11.43 -16.61 -13.49
CA GLY A 111 11.62 -17.36 -12.24
C GLY A 111 10.31 -17.81 -11.57
N HIS A 112 9.18 -17.75 -12.27
CA HIS A 112 7.86 -18.03 -11.68
C HIS A 112 7.67 -19.47 -11.23
N ALA A 113 8.45 -20.40 -11.83
CA ALA A 113 8.46 -21.80 -11.43
C ALA A 113 8.83 -21.99 -9.94
N ASP A 114 9.68 -21.12 -9.39
CA ASP A 114 10.20 -21.22 -8.03
C ASP A 114 9.55 -20.21 -7.06
N ASP A 115 8.66 -19.33 -7.56
CA ASP A 115 8.03 -18.29 -6.75
C ASP A 115 6.66 -18.77 -6.18
N PRO A 116 6.52 -18.87 -4.84
CA PRO A 116 5.27 -19.28 -4.20
C PRO A 116 4.05 -18.40 -4.53
N ALA A 117 4.25 -17.17 -5.02
CA ALA A 117 3.17 -16.29 -5.43
C ALA A 117 2.39 -16.81 -6.66
N TYR A 118 3.01 -17.67 -7.48
CA TYR A 118 2.46 -18.14 -8.76
C TYR A 118 1.84 -19.56 -8.68
N ARG A 119 1.86 -20.20 -7.51
CA ARG A 119 1.31 -21.55 -7.30
C ARG A 119 -0.19 -21.70 -7.61
N ASN A 120 -0.93 -20.59 -7.55
CA ASN A 120 -2.37 -20.56 -7.78
C ASN A 120 -2.74 -20.27 -9.23
N VAL A 121 -1.76 -20.13 -10.14
CA VAL A 121 -2.02 -19.89 -11.56
C VAL A 121 -2.76 -21.09 -12.17
N ILE A 122 -3.93 -20.81 -12.75
CA ILE A 122 -4.77 -21.80 -13.46
C ILE A 122 -4.70 -21.65 -14.97
N ALA A 123 -4.17 -20.53 -15.48
CA ALA A 123 -3.91 -20.37 -16.89
C ALA A 123 -2.65 -19.53 -17.12
N HIS A 124 -1.76 -20.05 -17.97
CA HIS A 124 -0.68 -19.29 -18.57
C HIS A 124 -1.10 -18.91 -19.99
N VAL A 125 -1.38 -17.63 -20.19
CA VAL A 125 -1.87 -17.10 -21.45
C VAL A 125 -0.71 -16.44 -22.18
N THR A 126 -0.47 -16.82 -23.42
CA THR A 126 0.65 -16.29 -24.21
C THR A 126 0.20 -15.72 -25.53
N TRP A 127 0.99 -14.80 -26.10
CA TRP A 127 0.76 -14.40 -27.48
C TRP A 127 1.09 -15.55 -28.43
N PHE A 128 2.35 -16.01 -28.41
CA PHE A 128 2.80 -17.06 -29.31
C PHE A 128 2.46 -18.46 -28.78
N PRO A 129 2.04 -19.38 -29.66
CA PRO A 129 1.96 -20.79 -29.31
C PRO A 129 3.36 -21.39 -29.24
N ASP A 130 3.59 -22.25 -28.24
CA ASP A 130 4.76 -23.11 -28.11
C ASP A 130 4.43 -24.30 -27.19
N ARG A 131 5.39 -25.21 -26.98
CA ARG A 131 5.26 -26.33 -26.06
C ARG A 131 4.86 -25.85 -24.65
N ARG A 132 3.97 -26.63 -24.02
CA ARG A 132 3.59 -26.42 -22.62
C ARG A 132 4.83 -26.49 -21.73
N GLN A 133 5.03 -25.46 -20.91
CA GLN A 133 6.10 -25.48 -19.91
C GLN A 133 5.80 -26.57 -18.87
N THR A 134 6.81 -27.36 -18.52
CA THR A 134 6.66 -28.51 -17.62
C THR A 134 6.49 -28.11 -16.15
N THR A 135 6.90 -26.89 -15.78
CA THR A 135 6.85 -26.34 -14.42
C THR A 135 5.61 -25.50 -14.13
N LEU A 136 4.67 -25.42 -15.07
CA LEU A 136 3.37 -24.83 -14.77
C LEU A 136 2.66 -25.65 -13.69
N PRO A 137 1.89 -25.02 -12.79
CA PRO A 137 1.08 -25.74 -11.81
C PRO A 137 0.24 -26.84 -12.45
N ASP A 138 -0.01 -27.94 -11.73
CA ASP A 138 -0.68 -29.13 -12.28
C ASP A 138 -2.04 -28.84 -12.94
N LYS A 139 -2.77 -27.87 -12.37
CA LYS A 139 -4.10 -27.46 -12.86
C LYS A 139 -4.05 -26.38 -13.94
N ALA A 140 -2.86 -25.85 -14.24
CA ALA A 140 -2.71 -24.75 -15.16
C ALA A 140 -2.82 -25.21 -16.62
N VAL A 141 -3.72 -24.57 -17.35
CA VAL A 141 -3.82 -24.70 -18.80
C VAL A 141 -2.94 -23.67 -19.51
N GLN A 142 -2.52 -23.96 -20.73
CA GLN A 142 -1.84 -22.97 -21.59
C GLN A 142 -2.77 -22.56 -22.72
N ILE A 143 -2.89 -21.25 -22.96
CA ILE A 143 -3.76 -20.66 -23.98
C ILE A 143 -2.91 -19.73 -24.84
N ALA A 144 -2.90 -19.92 -26.15
CA ALA A 144 -2.18 -19.06 -27.09
C ALA A 144 -3.16 -18.15 -27.84
N LEU A 145 -2.94 -16.84 -27.80
CA LEU A 145 -3.87 -15.85 -28.34
C LEU A 145 -3.62 -15.51 -29.82
N ARG A 146 -2.39 -15.62 -30.33
CA ARG A 146 -2.04 -15.13 -31.68
C ARG A 146 -3.00 -15.64 -32.74
N ASP A 147 -3.16 -16.94 -32.87
CA ASP A 147 -3.91 -17.52 -33.98
C ASP A 147 -5.42 -17.21 -33.85
N LEU A 148 -5.94 -17.06 -32.63
CA LEU A 148 -7.33 -16.69 -32.35
C LEU A 148 -7.61 -15.22 -32.65
N VAL A 149 -6.68 -14.34 -32.28
CA VAL A 149 -6.80 -12.89 -32.47
C VAL A 149 -6.49 -12.51 -33.92
N SER A 150 -5.52 -13.15 -34.56
CA SER A 150 -5.21 -12.95 -35.99
C SER A 150 -6.30 -13.48 -36.91
N ALA A 151 -7.22 -14.32 -36.42
CA ALA A 151 -8.41 -14.74 -37.16
C ALA A 151 -9.50 -13.66 -37.20
N ASP A 152 -9.45 -12.64 -36.33
CA ASP A 152 -10.35 -11.49 -36.36
C ASP A 152 -9.71 -10.36 -37.19
N PRO A 153 -10.19 -10.11 -38.43
CA PRO A 153 -9.63 -9.07 -39.29
C PRO A 153 -9.93 -7.65 -38.80
N THR A 154 -10.80 -7.48 -37.80
CA THR A 154 -11.19 -6.19 -37.26
C THR A 154 -10.33 -5.74 -36.08
N PHE A 155 -9.56 -6.66 -35.48
CA PHE A 155 -8.71 -6.36 -34.34
C PHE A 155 -7.36 -5.75 -34.77
N SER A 156 -6.96 -4.68 -34.09
CA SER A 156 -5.60 -4.13 -34.17
C SER A 156 -5.14 -3.67 -32.78
N PHE A 157 -3.90 -4.00 -32.43
CA PHE A 157 -3.28 -3.56 -31.17
C PHE A 157 -3.15 -2.05 -31.05
N ASP A 158 -3.06 -1.31 -32.17
CA ASP A 158 -2.98 0.15 -32.16
C ASP A 158 -4.28 0.81 -31.66
N THR A 159 -5.38 0.04 -31.63
CA THR A 159 -6.67 0.48 -31.07
C THR A 159 -6.74 0.34 -29.55
N LEU A 160 -5.80 -0.41 -28.94
CA LEU A 160 -5.67 -0.49 -27.49
C LEU A 160 -4.85 0.68 -26.99
N ASP A 161 -5.41 1.48 -26.08
CA ASP A 161 -4.67 2.47 -25.31
C ASP A 161 -4.32 1.87 -23.93
N PRO A 162 -3.08 1.41 -23.69
CA PRO A 162 -2.70 0.79 -22.42
C PRO A 162 -2.78 1.72 -21.21
N THR A 163 -2.82 3.04 -21.44
CA THR A 163 -2.95 4.04 -20.38
C THR A 163 -4.38 4.14 -19.85
N ALA A 164 -5.37 3.71 -20.64
CA ALA A 164 -6.78 3.67 -20.27
C ALA A 164 -7.19 2.41 -19.48
N TYR A 165 -6.28 1.46 -19.26
CA TYR A 165 -6.54 0.23 -18.50
C TYR A 165 -5.91 0.23 -17.10
N PRO A 166 -6.46 -0.54 -16.15
CA PRO A 166 -7.72 -1.30 -16.23
C PRO A 166 -8.96 -0.40 -16.05
N TYR A 167 -8.79 0.77 -15.44
CA TYR A 167 -9.87 1.47 -14.77
C TYR A 167 -10.84 2.21 -15.70
N ALA A 168 -10.37 2.67 -16.85
CA ALA A 168 -11.13 3.51 -17.76
C ALA A 168 -11.93 2.68 -18.79
N VAL A 169 -11.53 1.44 -19.06
CA VAL A 169 -12.12 0.62 -20.13
C VAL A 169 -12.82 -0.64 -19.61
N VAL A 170 -12.26 -1.37 -18.64
CA VAL A 170 -12.82 -2.65 -18.14
C VAL A 170 -14.14 -2.44 -17.38
N THR A 171 -14.40 -1.23 -16.88
CA THR A 171 -15.58 -0.88 -16.07
C THR A 171 -16.83 -0.51 -16.89
N ARG A 172 -16.83 -0.72 -18.22
CA ARG A 172 -17.97 -0.35 -19.08
C ARG A 172 -19.28 -1.08 -18.75
N LYS A 173 -19.24 -2.30 -18.20
CA LYS A 173 -20.44 -2.96 -17.65
C LYS A 173 -20.63 -2.54 -16.19
N ARG A 174 -21.72 -1.82 -15.93
CA ARG A 174 -22.16 -1.44 -14.57
C ARG A 174 -22.29 -2.68 -13.69
N THR A 175 -21.55 -2.70 -12.57
CA THR A 175 -21.63 -3.76 -11.56
C THR A 175 -23.04 -3.80 -10.95
N PRO A 176 -23.47 -4.93 -10.35
CA PRO A 176 -24.76 -5.00 -9.67
C PRO A 176 -24.95 -3.92 -8.60
N CYS A 177 -23.95 -3.69 -7.73
CA CYS A 177 -24.02 -2.61 -6.74
C CYS A 177 -24.06 -1.22 -7.38
N GLY A 178 -23.33 -1.01 -8.48
CA GLY A 178 -23.36 0.23 -9.25
C GLY A 178 -24.67 0.48 -10.00
N ARG A 179 -25.50 -0.55 -10.23
CA ARG A 179 -26.87 -0.40 -10.75
C ARG A 179 -27.86 0.01 -9.66
N VAL A 180 -27.67 -0.42 -8.42
CA VAL A 180 -28.53 -0.03 -7.29
C VAL A 180 -28.33 1.46 -6.95
N LEU A 181 -27.07 1.90 -6.94
CA LEU A 181 -26.70 3.29 -6.62
C LEU A 181 -26.84 4.25 -7.81
N ALA A 182 -26.98 3.72 -9.02
CA ALA A 182 -27.19 4.47 -10.25
C ALA A 182 -28.33 5.49 -10.14
N GLY A 183 -28.05 6.77 -10.37
CA GLY A 183 -29.09 7.80 -10.42
C GLY A 183 -29.73 8.15 -9.07
N ARG A 184 -29.25 7.55 -7.97
CA ARG A 184 -29.60 7.96 -6.61
C ARG A 184 -28.96 9.30 -6.29
N ASP A 185 -29.56 10.00 -5.33
CA ASP A 185 -29.06 11.28 -4.84
C ASP A 185 -27.63 11.14 -4.27
N PRO A 186 -26.71 12.10 -4.55
CA PRO A 186 -25.35 12.08 -4.01
C PRO A 186 -25.26 11.97 -2.48
N ASP A 187 -26.24 12.48 -1.73
CA ASP A 187 -26.26 12.39 -0.28
C ASP A 187 -26.59 10.97 0.19
N ILE A 188 -27.48 10.26 -0.51
CA ILE A 188 -27.76 8.84 -0.27
C ILE A 188 -26.54 7.98 -0.61
N GLN A 189 -25.86 8.27 -1.72
CA GLN A 189 -24.60 7.59 -2.07
C GLN A 189 -23.51 7.86 -1.03
N GLY A 190 -23.45 9.10 -0.52
CA GLY A 190 -22.55 9.51 0.54
C GLY A 190 -22.81 8.79 1.86
N SER A 191 -24.07 8.67 2.28
CA SER A 191 -24.45 8.05 3.56
C SER A 191 -24.10 6.56 3.62
N VAL A 192 -24.15 5.84 2.48
CA VAL A 192 -23.63 4.47 2.37
C VAL A 192 -22.14 4.41 2.71
N LEU A 193 -21.35 5.35 2.18
CA LEU A 193 -19.92 5.41 2.46
C LEU A 193 -19.63 5.89 3.89
N ASP A 194 -20.44 6.80 4.42
CA ASP A 194 -20.33 7.28 5.80
C ASP A 194 -20.57 6.11 6.78
N ALA A 195 -21.67 5.38 6.61
CA ALA A 195 -22.00 4.20 7.43
C ALA A 195 -20.93 3.11 7.35
N ALA A 196 -20.42 2.80 6.16
CA ALA A 196 -19.33 1.84 6.00
C ALA A 196 -18.01 2.35 6.62
N GLY A 197 -17.76 3.66 6.57
CA GLY A 197 -16.60 4.30 7.18
C GLY A 197 -16.65 4.22 8.70
N GLU A 198 -17.81 4.50 9.29
CA GLU A 198 -18.06 4.37 10.72
C GLU A 198 -17.86 2.93 11.18
N GLU A 199 -18.40 1.94 10.46
CA GLU A 199 -18.20 0.52 10.79
C GLU A 199 -16.73 0.13 10.80
N ARG A 200 -15.95 0.60 9.82
CA ARG A 200 -14.51 0.36 9.78
C ARG A 200 -13.78 0.90 11.00
N LEU A 201 -14.13 2.11 11.43
CA LEU A 201 -13.54 2.74 12.61
C LEU A 201 -14.01 2.05 13.90
N ARG A 202 -15.27 1.62 13.97
CA ARG A 202 -15.84 0.84 15.07
C ARG A 202 -15.12 -0.49 15.24
N ILE A 203 -14.88 -1.25 14.17
CA ILE A 203 -14.11 -2.51 14.22
C ILE A 203 -12.69 -2.26 14.73
N LYS A 204 -12.04 -1.17 14.31
CA LYS A 204 -10.71 -0.78 14.82
C LYS A 204 -10.76 -0.44 16.31
N ALA A 205 -11.76 0.33 16.74
CA ALA A 205 -11.95 0.70 18.14
C ALA A 205 -12.19 -0.53 19.02
N LEU A 206 -13.00 -1.50 18.57
CA LEU A 206 -13.22 -2.76 19.30
C LEU A 206 -11.93 -3.56 19.48
N ARG A 207 -11.11 -3.67 18.43
CA ARG A 207 -9.79 -4.34 18.51
C ARG A 207 -8.85 -3.62 19.48
N MET A 208 -8.88 -2.28 19.51
CA MET A 208 -8.11 -1.51 20.47
C MET A 208 -8.65 -1.69 21.89
N ALA A 209 -9.96 -1.68 22.11
CA ALA A 209 -10.56 -1.88 23.43
C ALA A 209 -10.16 -3.22 24.05
N GLU A 210 -10.10 -4.31 23.25
CA GLU A 210 -9.55 -5.59 23.70
C GLU A 210 -8.08 -5.48 24.10
N ALA A 211 -7.26 -4.84 23.26
CA ALA A 211 -5.84 -4.62 23.57
C ALA A 211 -5.65 -3.80 24.86
N ILE A 212 -6.47 -2.77 25.05
CA ILE A 212 -6.43 -1.85 26.21
C ILE A 212 -6.74 -2.62 27.50
N ARG A 213 -7.69 -3.56 27.48
CA ARG A 213 -7.99 -4.41 28.65
C ARG A 213 -6.79 -5.24 29.11
N GLN A 214 -5.88 -5.59 28.20
CA GLN A 214 -4.75 -6.47 28.50
C GLN A 214 -3.50 -5.69 28.94
N ARG A 215 -3.26 -4.51 28.35
CA ARG A 215 -1.99 -3.78 28.47
C ARG A 215 -2.12 -2.35 28.99
N GLY A 216 -3.35 -1.86 29.17
CA GLY A 216 -3.62 -0.48 29.52
C GLY A 216 -3.69 0.46 28.30
N PRO A 217 -4.37 1.62 28.43
CA PRO A 217 -4.61 2.53 27.32
C PRO A 217 -3.34 3.18 26.79
N GLU A 218 -2.45 3.64 27.66
CA GLU A 218 -1.24 4.38 27.29
C GLU A 218 -0.27 3.51 26.48
N GLN A 219 -0.02 2.28 26.95
CA GLN A 219 0.83 1.31 26.26
C GLN A 219 0.28 0.92 24.88
N VAL A 220 -1.05 0.76 24.75
CA VAL A 220 -1.66 0.42 23.45
C VAL A 220 -1.58 1.59 22.48
N LEU A 221 -1.78 2.83 22.95
CA LEU A 221 -1.60 4.02 22.12
C LEU A 221 -0.16 4.11 21.61
N TYR A 222 0.81 3.89 22.50
CA TYR A 222 2.23 3.84 22.15
C TYR A 222 2.53 2.76 21.09
N GLU A 223 2.08 1.52 21.30
CA GLU A 223 2.25 0.42 20.34
C GLU A 223 1.64 0.70 18.96
N GLU A 224 0.45 1.30 18.91
CA GLU A 224 -0.23 1.59 17.64
C GLU A 224 0.45 2.74 16.88
N VAL A 225 0.84 3.82 17.56
CA VAL A 225 1.60 4.93 16.94
C VAL A 225 2.96 4.42 16.44
N MET A 226 3.69 3.67 17.25
CA MET A 226 4.95 3.03 16.84
C MET A 226 4.74 2.17 15.59
N ALA A 227 3.74 1.30 15.59
CA ALA A 227 3.43 0.45 14.44
C ALA A 227 3.11 1.28 13.17
N ALA A 228 2.39 2.40 13.28
CA ALA A 228 2.13 3.26 12.12
C ALA A 228 3.38 3.96 11.58
N LEU A 229 4.33 4.33 12.45
CA LEU A 229 5.60 4.91 12.04
C LEU A 229 6.44 3.93 11.20
N GLY A 230 6.22 2.62 11.33
CA GLY A 230 6.88 1.57 10.56
C GLY A 230 6.38 1.36 9.11
N TYR A 231 5.27 1.99 8.70
CA TYR A 231 4.63 1.76 7.38
C TYR A 231 4.35 0.26 7.12
N LYS A 232 3.94 -0.13 5.89
CA LYS A 232 3.65 -1.54 5.56
C LYS A 232 4.83 -2.48 5.82
N LYS A 233 6.06 -2.05 5.54
CA LYS A 233 7.28 -2.89 5.57
C LYS A 233 7.84 -3.15 6.97
N ASN A 234 7.74 -2.20 7.91
CA ASN A 234 8.34 -2.34 9.25
C ASN A 234 7.30 -2.23 10.38
N ARG A 235 5.99 -2.35 10.09
CA ARG A 235 4.92 -2.27 11.10
C ARG A 235 5.13 -3.24 12.26
N SER A 236 5.48 -4.48 11.96
CA SER A 236 5.71 -5.54 12.97
C SER A 236 6.93 -5.25 13.82
N ALA A 237 8.07 -4.88 13.19
CA ALA A 237 9.31 -4.55 13.89
C ALA A 237 9.13 -3.38 14.87
N PHE A 238 8.45 -2.29 14.44
CA PHE A 238 8.14 -1.17 15.34
C PHE A 238 7.23 -1.58 16.50
N ARG A 239 6.24 -2.45 16.26
CA ARG A 239 5.37 -2.96 17.32
C ARG A 239 6.11 -3.87 18.29
N HIS A 240 7.02 -4.71 17.77
CA HIS A 240 7.86 -5.57 18.58
C HIS A 240 8.75 -4.73 19.50
N LEU A 241 9.42 -3.73 18.93
CA LEU A 241 10.22 -2.77 19.69
C LEU A 241 9.41 -2.07 20.79
N ALA A 242 8.19 -1.61 20.49
CA ALA A 242 7.32 -0.93 21.45
C ALA A 242 6.79 -1.84 22.58
N ARG A 243 6.87 -3.16 22.40
CA ARG A 243 6.54 -4.14 23.45
C ARG A 243 7.75 -4.53 24.27
N MET A 244 8.94 -4.48 23.67
CA MET A 244 10.20 -4.71 24.38
C MET A 244 10.58 -3.50 25.24
N VAL A 245 10.53 -2.30 24.66
CA VAL A 245 10.67 -1.03 25.38
C VAL A 245 9.28 -0.49 25.62
N THR A 246 8.67 -0.86 26.74
CA THR A 246 7.35 -0.37 27.11
C THR A 246 7.35 1.15 27.31
N LEU A 247 6.19 1.78 27.22
CA LEU A 247 6.04 3.22 27.44
C LEU A 247 6.53 3.60 28.85
N GLN A 248 6.19 2.80 29.86
CA GLN A 248 6.63 3.01 31.23
C GLN A 248 8.16 3.08 31.33
N GLU A 249 8.87 2.13 30.71
CA GLU A 249 10.33 2.09 30.75
C GLU A 249 10.96 3.28 30.03
N LEU A 250 10.34 3.71 28.92
CA LEU A 250 10.75 4.89 28.17
C LEU A 250 10.57 6.17 29.01
N GLU A 251 9.44 6.31 29.70
CA GLU A 251 9.13 7.46 30.54
C GLU A 251 10.04 7.52 31.77
N GLU A 252 10.17 6.42 32.52
CA GLU A 252 11.05 6.32 33.69
C GLU A 252 12.50 6.70 33.36
N SER A 253 12.98 6.29 32.19
CA SER A 253 14.37 6.51 31.78
C SER A 253 14.59 7.87 31.12
N CYS A 254 13.60 8.36 30.36
CA CYS A 254 13.85 9.39 29.35
C CYS A 254 12.83 10.54 29.33
N THR A 255 11.95 10.68 30.33
CA THR A 255 11.01 11.82 30.40
C THR A 255 11.72 13.16 30.26
N GLY A 256 11.28 13.98 29.29
CA GLY A 256 11.87 15.27 28.96
C GLY A 256 13.23 15.20 28.25
N LYS A 257 13.71 14.00 27.89
CA LYS A 257 15.05 13.73 27.33
C LYS A 257 14.98 12.96 26.01
N ALA A 258 14.41 13.59 24.98
CA ALA A 258 14.22 12.97 23.67
C ALA A 258 15.48 12.34 23.03
N ARG A 259 16.68 12.87 23.30
CA ARG A 259 17.93 12.25 22.83
C ARG A 259 18.21 10.91 23.51
N GLU A 260 17.95 10.80 24.81
CA GLU A 260 18.14 9.54 25.56
C GLU A 260 17.12 8.51 25.10
N ALA A 261 15.86 8.91 24.93
CA ALA A 261 14.81 8.07 24.36
C ALA A 261 15.19 7.59 22.95
N TYR A 262 15.73 8.48 22.12
CA TYR A 262 16.16 8.10 20.78
C TYR A 262 17.33 7.11 20.81
N ALA A 263 18.30 7.30 21.70
CA ALA A 263 19.41 6.38 21.87
C ALA A 263 18.96 5.00 22.38
N LEU A 264 18.04 4.95 23.36
CA LEU A 264 17.42 3.73 23.86
C LEU A 264 16.71 2.96 22.74
N LEU A 265 15.81 3.63 22.02
CA LEU A 265 15.06 3.00 20.93
C LEU A 265 15.97 2.51 19.79
N MET A 266 16.99 3.29 19.41
CA MET A 266 17.95 2.91 18.38
C MET A 266 18.85 1.74 18.83
N GLY A 267 19.24 1.73 20.11
CA GLY A 267 20.04 0.68 20.72
C GLY A 267 19.30 -0.65 20.76
N VAL A 268 18.11 -0.68 21.35
CA VAL A 268 17.27 -1.89 21.43
C VAL A 268 16.84 -2.36 20.04
N ALA A 269 16.60 -1.43 19.11
CA ALA A 269 16.33 -1.77 17.71
C ALA A 269 17.52 -2.43 16.98
N GLY A 270 18.73 -2.40 17.53
CA GLY A 270 19.94 -2.84 16.82
C GLY A 270 20.28 -1.95 15.62
N LEU A 271 19.74 -0.73 15.57
CA LEU A 271 19.92 0.21 14.45
C LEU A 271 20.93 1.31 14.75
N LEU A 272 21.41 1.43 15.99
CA LEU A 272 22.44 2.39 16.36
C LEU A 272 23.77 2.02 15.67
N PRO A 273 24.35 2.88 14.83
CA PRO A 273 25.60 2.55 14.14
C PRO A 273 26.75 2.32 15.13
N ALA A 274 27.50 1.23 14.98
CA ALA A 274 28.58 0.84 15.90
C ALA A 274 29.69 1.91 16.05
N SER A 275 30.01 2.59 14.94
CA SER A 275 30.95 3.71 14.93
C SER A 275 30.59 4.69 13.81
N PRO A 276 31.01 5.96 13.91
CA PRO A 276 31.04 6.86 12.77
C PRO A 276 31.80 6.24 11.60
N GLN A 277 31.30 6.45 10.38
CA GLN A 277 31.95 5.96 9.17
C GLN A 277 32.86 7.04 8.57
N PRO A 278 33.99 6.68 7.91
CA PRO A 278 34.95 7.66 7.38
C PRO A 278 34.35 8.68 6.40
N GLN A 279 33.31 8.30 5.66
CA GLN A 279 32.61 9.14 4.69
C GLN A 279 31.55 10.07 5.31
N TRP A 280 31.33 10.02 6.61
CA TRP A 280 30.39 10.90 7.28
C TRP A 280 31.05 12.23 7.62
N ASP A 281 30.25 13.30 7.62
CA ASP A 281 30.72 14.57 8.13
C ASP A 281 30.79 14.58 9.66
N GLU A 282 31.45 15.62 10.17
CA GLU A 282 31.73 15.77 11.60
C GLU A 282 30.46 15.96 12.45
N GLU A 283 29.38 16.51 11.86
CA GLU A 283 28.10 16.63 12.56
C GLU A 283 27.47 15.25 12.80
N ALA A 284 27.38 14.41 11.76
CA ALA A 284 26.87 13.05 11.87
C ALA A 284 27.72 12.20 12.82
N ALA A 285 29.06 12.32 12.72
CA ALA A 285 29.97 11.62 13.61
C ALA A 285 29.77 12.04 15.07
N ARG A 286 29.65 13.34 15.35
CA ARG A 286 29.39 13.86 16.71
C ARG A 286 28.02 13.43 17.23
N PHE A 287 27.00 13.45 16.37
CA PHE A 287 25.66 13.05 16.77
C PHE A 287 25.62 11.58 17.16
N VAL A 288 26.18 10.66 16.37
CA VAL A 288 26.25 9.23 16.73
C VAL A 288 27.07 9.00 18.01
N ARG A 289 28.20 9.68 18.19
CA ARG A 289 28.95 9.64 19.47
C ARG A 289 28.08 10.07 20.65
N SER A 290 27.27 11.11 20.48
CA SER A 290 26.36 11.58 21.54
C SER A 290 25.27 10.56 21.87
N LEU A 291 24.80 9.78 20.88
CA LEU A 291 23.84 8.69 21.13
C LEU A 291 24.50 7.54 21.87
N TRP A 292 25.75 7.18 21.55
CA TRP A 292 26.50 6.17 22.30
C TRP A 292 26.74 6.57 23.75
N ASN A 293 27.04 7.84 24.03
CA ASN A 293 27.14 8.33 25.41
C ASN A 293 25.85 8.14 26.22
N CYS A 294 24.69 8.23 25.56
CA CYS A 294 23.41 7.93 26.17
C CYS A 294 23.21 6.42 26.32
N TRP A 295 23.34 5.67 25.21
CA TRP A 295 23.07 4.24 25.14
C TRP A 295 23.96 3.40 26.06
N TRP A 296 25.25 3.72 26.18
CA TRP A 296 26.20 2.99 27.02
C TRP A 296 25.74 2.87 28.48
N ARG A 297 25.09 3.92 29.00
CA ARG A 297 24.56 3.96 30.38
C ARG A 297 23.33 3.07 30.59
N MET A 298 22.71 2.61 29.51
CA MET A 298 21.45 1.87 29.52
C MET A 298 21.62 0.45 28.97
N GLN A 299 22.64 0.18 28.15
CA GLN A 299 22.74 -1.05 27.36
C GLN A 299 22.76 -2.34 28.18
N GLU A 300 23.32 -2.30 29.40
CA GLU A 300 23.50 -3.49 30.24
C GLU A 300 22.15 -4.17 30.52
N ARG A 301 21.10 -3.37 30.77
CA ARG A 301 19.72 -3.82 30.97
C ARG A 301 19.12 -4.53 29.76
N TRP A 302 19.63 -4.24 28.55
CA TRP A 302 19.06 -4.68 27.27
C TRP A 302 19.95 -5.67 26.52
N SER A 303 21.08 -6.06 27.11
CA SER A 303 22.13 -6.83 26.44
C SER A 303 21.64 -8.17 25.86
N ASP A 304 20.68 -8.83 26.51
CA ASP A 304 20.07 -10.09 26.06
C ASP A 304 18.80 -9.91 25.20
N GLN A 305 18.34 -8.66 24.99
CA GLN A 305 17.06 -8.33 24.37
C GLN A 305 17.21 -7.25 23.30
N LEU A 306 18.09 -7.49 22.31
CA LEU A 306 18.24 -6.62 21.14
C LEU A 306 17.52 -7.22 19.94
N LEU A 307 16.88 -6.36 19.16
CA LEU A 307 16.33 -6.76 17.87
C LEU A 307 17.44 -7.05 16.87
N SER A 308 17.28 -8.13 16.11
CA SER A 308 18.21 -8.47 15.04
C SER A 308 18.00 -7.55 13.83
N SER A 309 19.07 -7.32 13.06
CA SER A 309 19.00 -6.54 11.82
C SER A 309 18.03 -7.15 10.78
N GLY A 310 17.78 -8.46 10.85
CA GLY A 310 16.84 -9.18 9.98
C GLY A 310 15.37 -8.85 10.20
N GLU A 311 15.00 -8.25 11.34
CA GLU A 311 13.62 -7.79 11.57
C GLU A 311 13.29 -6.52 10.76
N TRP A 312 14.31 -5.78 10.33
CA TRP A 312 14.15 -4.50 9.66
C TRP A 312 14.27 -4.65 8.14
N THR A 313 13.19 -4.34 7.43
CA THR A 313 13.23 -4.18 5.97
C THR A 313 13.72 -2.78 5.62
N LEU A 314 15.02 -2.62 5.36
CA LEU A 314 15.64 -1.34 4.98
C LEU A 314 15.69 -1.11 3.46
N ALA A 315 15.68 -2.19 2.66
CA ALA A 315 15.76 -2.13 1.21
C ALA A 315 14.47 -1.64 0.54
N GLY A 316 14.61 -0.84 -0.51
CA GLY A 316 13.50 -0.29 -1.28
C GLY A 316 12.56 0.59 -0.45
N LEU A 317 13.09 1.26 0.57
CA LEU A 317 12.39 2.31 1.31
C LEU A 317 12.64 3.67 0.67
N ARG A 318 11.63 4.54 0.69
CA ARG A 318 11.88 5.98 0.49
C ARG A 318 12.74 6.48 1.65
N PRO A 319 13.79 7.29 1.43
CA PRO A 319 14.70 7.72 2.49
C PRO A 319 13.99 8.37 3.70
N GLN A 320 12.92 9.13 3.46
CA GLN A 320 12.10 9.74 4.51
C GLN A 320 11.41 8.72 5.44
N ASN A 321 11.24 7.47 5.00
CA ASN A 321 10.57 6.40 5.74
C ASN A 321 11.57 5.48 6.47
N HIS A 322 12.85 5.82 6.47
CA HIS A 322 13.87 4.99 7.12
C HIS A 322 13.59 4.85 8.62
N PRO A 323 13.70 3.64 9.22
CA PRO A 323 13.40 3.40 10.63
C PRO A 323 14.14 4.35 11.59
N ALA A 324 15.42 4.65 11.33
CA ALA A 324 16.18 5.59 12.16
C ALA A 324 15.54 6.98 12.29
N ARG A 325 14.94 7.53 11.21
CA ARG A 325 14.20 8.80 11.27
C ARG A 325 12.90 8.64 12.05
N ARG A 326 12.22 7.51 11.86
CA ARG A 326 10.92 7.23 12.49
C ARG A 326 11.04 6.99 13.99
N LEU A 327 12.14 6.40 14.45
CA LEU A 327 12.47 6.29 15.87
C LEU A 327 12.80 7.65 16.49
N ALA A 328 13.36 8.59 15.74
CA ALA A 328 13.53 9.97 16.23
C ALA A 328 12.19 10.67 16.41
N ALA A 329 11.23 10.44 15.50
CA ALA A 329 9.85 10.90 15.67
C ALA A 329 9.22 10.31 16.93
N ALA A 330 9.31 8.98 17.11
CA ALA A 330 8.78 8.31 18.29
C ALA A 330 9.38 8.84 19.60
N ALA A 331 10.71 9.02 19.64
CA ALA A 331 11.39 9.60 20.79
C ALA A 331 10.90 11.03 21.09
N GLY A 332 10.67 11.85 20.07
CA GLY A 332 10.08 13.18 20.23
C GLY A 332 8.67 13.13 20.82
N ILE A 333 7.81 12.25 20.30
CA ILE A 333 6.40 12.12 20.70
C ILE A 333 6.27 11.65 22.15
N PHE A 334 7.00 10.59 22.52
CA PHE A 334 6.76 9.88 23.79
C PHE A 334 7.74 10.24 24.92
N ALA A 335 8.81 10.97 24.64
CA ALA A 335 9.73 11.46 25.68
C ALA A 335 9.54 12.94 26.02
N GLY A 336 8.41 13.53 25.63
CA GLY A 336 8.02 14.89 26.01
C GLY A 336 7.87 15.04 27.53
N LYS A 337 7.87 16.29 28.02
CA LYS A 337 7.62 16.56 29.46
C LYS A 337 6.17 16.31 29.86
N ARG A 338 5.25 16.52 28.92
CA ARG A 338 3.83 16.21 29.08
C ARG A 338 3.58 14.86 28.41
N PRO A 339 3.03 13.86 29.12
CA PRO A 339 2.70 12.56 28.53
C PRO A 339 1.77 12.72 27.32
N PHE A 340 2.04 11.97 26.25
CA PHE A 340 1.29 12.06 25.00
C PHE A 340 -0.19 11.70 25.19
N PHE A 341 -0.47 10.69 26.03
CA PHE A 341 -1.83 10.27 26.36
C PHE A 341 -2.64 11.41 27.00
N ASP A 342 -2.13 12.01 28.07
CA ASP A 342 -2.77 13.14 28.77
C ASP A 342 -2.97 14.35 27.86
N ALA A 343 -2.00 14.61 26.97
CA ALA A 343 -2.11 15.68 26.01
C ALA A 343 -3.26 15.45 25.03
N LEU A 344 -3.37 14.23 24.48
CA LEU A 344 -4.40 13.84 23.53
C LEU A 344 -5.80 13.82 24.14
N THR A 345 -5.98 13.18 25.30
CA THR A 345 -7.31 13.01 25.93
C THR A 345 -7.86 14.30 26.52
N SER A 346 -6.99 15.28 26.79
CA SER A 346 -7.42 16.63 27.20
C SER A 346 -8.00 17.49 26.07
N LEU A 347 -7.86 17.06 24.80
CA LEU A 347 -8.37 17.83 23.67
C LEU A 347 -9.89 17.69 23.56
N ASP A 348 -10.57 18.82 23.35
CA ASP A 348 -12.03 18.86 23.17
C ASP A 348 -12.43 18.26 21.82
N THR A 349 -13.04 17.09 21.84
CA THR A 349 -13.47 16.37 20.63
C THR A 349 -14.71 16.97 19.97
N SER A 350 -15.42 17.88 20.66
CA SER A 350 -16.58 18.59 20.09
C SER A 350 -16.21 19.75 19.16
N ARG A 351 -14.91 20.10 19.11
CA ARG A 351 -14.37 21.22 18.31
C ARG A 351 -13.36 20.72 17.27
N PRO A 352 -13.80 20.04 16.20
CA PRO A 352 -12.91 19.45 15.20
C PRO A 352 -11.90 20.44 14.60
N GLU A 353 -12.31 21.69 14.39
CA GLU A 353 -11.48 22.77 13.85
C GLU A 353 -10.28 23.12 14.75
N HIS A 354 -10.37 22.86 16.05
CA HIS A 354 -9.28 23.01 17.02
C HIS A 354 -8.58 21.68 17.31
N TRP A 355 -9.33 20.58 17.34
CA TRP A 355 -8.83 19.26 17.68
C TRP A 355 -7.79 18.75 16.66
N PHE A 356 -8.06 18.84 15.36
CA PHE A 356 -7.13 18.31 14.33
C PHE A 356 -5.79 19.04 14.31
N PRO A 357 -5.73 20.39 14.34
CA PRO A 357 -4.46 21.11 14.47
C PRO A 357 -3.72 20.74 15.76
N ALA A 358 -4.41 20.72 16.91
CA ALA A 358 -3.79 20.39 18.19
C ALA A 358 -3.22 18.96 18.21
N ALA A 359 -4.00 17.97 17.80
CA ALA A 359 -3.57 16.57 17.70
C ALA A 359 -2.43 16.39 16.70
N SER A 360 -2.41 17.18 15.62
CA SER A 360 -1.30 17.20 14.66
C SER A 360 -0.02 17.72 15.29
N SER A 361 -0.09 18.84 16.00
CA SER A 361 1.05 19.41 16.73
C SER A 361 1.62 18.47 17.78
N LEU A 362 0.81 17.64 18.44
CA LEU A 362 1.32 16.61 19.37
C LEU A 362 2.26 15.59 18.70
N ILE A 363 2.16 15.42 17.39
CA ILE A 363 2.96 14.46 16.60
C ILE A 363 4.11 15.17 15.86
N THR A 364 3.90 16.40 15.40
CA THR A 364 4.87 17.14 14.57
C THR A 364 5.79 18.04 15.39
N ASP A 365 5.27 18.70 16.41
CA ASP A 365 5.95 19.77 17.14
C ASP A 365 6.61 19.20 18.38
N THR A 366 7.58 18.32 18.14
CA THR A 366 8.19 17.48 19.19
C THR A 366 9.64 17.88 19.48
N PRO A 367 10.17 17.62 20.68
CA PRO A 367 11.58 17.86 21.03
C PRO A 367 12.54 16.85 20.40
N ALA A 368 12.20 16.26 19.24
CA ALA A 368 13.03 15.27 18.57
C ALA A 368 14.43 15.83 18.23
N PRO A 369 15.47 14.99 18.14
CA PRO A 369 16.81 15.46 17.80
C PRO A 369 16.84 16.16 16.42
N PRO A 370 17.39 17.39 16.33
CA PRO A 370 17.32 18.22 15.10
C PRO A 370 18.19 17.69 13.95
N PHE A 371 19.03 16.69 14.20
CA PHE A 371 19.90 16.07 13.18
C PHE A 371 19.13 15.65 11.91
N TRP A 372 17.89 15.19 12.08
CA TRP A 372 17.06 14.73 10.97
C TRP A 372 16.31 15.83 10.23
N ASP A 373 16.30 17.06 10.76
CA ASP A 373 15.61 18.19 10.14
C ASP A 373 16.21 18.50 8.77
N HIS A 374 17.50 18.27 8.60
CA HIS A 374 18.19 18.56 7.34
C HIS A 374 18.78 17.31 6.67
N ARG A 375 18.53 16.09 7.14
CA ARG A 375 19.22 14.88 6.63
C ARG A 375 18.28 13.71 6.37
N LEU A 376 18.41 13.05 5.23
CA LEU A 376 17.63 11.83 4.94
C LEU A 376 18.30 10.53 5.43
N SER A 377 19.61 10.55 5.65
CA SER A 377 20.41 9.40 6.08
C SER A 377 21.69 9.88 6.74
N TRP A 378 22.32 9.03 7.55
CA TRP A 378 23.56 9.33 8.28
C TRP A 378 24.69 9.90 7.41
N GLY A 379 24.95 9.27 6.25
CA GLY A 379 26.08 9.60 5.39
C GLY A 379 25.76 10.54 4.22
N ARG A 380 24.58 11.16 4.18
CA ARG A 380 24.27 12.17 3.16
C ARG A 380 24.46 13.57 3.73
N PRO A 381 24.96 14.52 2.93
CA PRO A 381 25.09 15.91 3.34
C PRO A 381 23.72 16.49 3.71
N PRO A 382 23.70 17.51 4.57
CA PRO A 382 22.46 18.18 4.93
C PRO A 382 21.88 18.90 3.71
N VAL A 383 20.55 19.01 3.67
CA VAL A 383 19.82 19.80 2.69
C VAL A 383 19.30 21.09 3.35
N GLU A 384 19.16 22.14 2.55
CA GLU A 384 18.74 23.46 3.03
C GLU A 384 17.31 23.44 3.61
N ALA A 385 16.38 22.79 2.91
CA ALA A 385 14.99 22.69 3.34
C ALA A 385 14.81 21.73 4.51
N THR A 386 14.03 22.14 5.52
CA THR A 386 13.65 21.28 6.64
C THR A 386 12.77 20.11 6.17
N ILE A 387 13.05 18.91 6.67
CA ILE A 387 12.39 17.66 6.33
C ILE A 387 11.64 17.14 7.56
N ALA A 388 10.32 17.22 7.51
CA ALA A 388 9.46 16.68 8.56
C ALA A 388 9.79 15.20 8.87
N LEU A 389 9.83 14.87 10.16
CA LEU A 389 9.96 13.49 10.65
C LEU A 389 8.70 12.68 10.33
N VAL A 390 7.53 13.31 10.37
CA VAL A 390 6.24 12.75 10.00
C VAL A 390 5.58 13.67 8.97
N GLY A 391 5.57 13.24 7.70
CA GLY A 391 4.88 13.98 6.64
C GLY A 391 3.36 13.85 6.71
N GLU A 392 2.64 14.78 6.05
CA GLU A 392 1.18 14.93 6.10
C GLU A 392 0.41 13.63 5.84
N ALA A 393 0.79 12.87 4.81
CA ALA A 393 0.10 11.62 4.47
C ALA A 393 0.18 10.58 5.61
N ARG A 394 1.28 10.54 6.36
CA ARG A 394 1.43 9.65 7.52
C ARG A 394 0.71 10.19 8.74
N LEU A 395 0.72 11.51 8.92
CA LEU A 395 -0.02 12.16 9.98
C LEU A 395 -1.53 11.90 9.85
N ALA A 396 -2.10 12.09 8.65
CA ALA A 396 -3.50 11.75 8.36
C ALA A 396 -3.79 10.28 8.67
N ALA A 397 -2.91 9.36 8.27
CA ALA A 397 -3.06 7.94 8.57
C ALA A 397 -3.07 7.66 10.07
N ILE A 398 -2.23 8.32 10.88
CA ILE A 398 -2.21 8.17 12.35
C ILE A 398 -3.48 8.73 12.97
N LEU A 399 -3.91 9.93 12.57
CA LEU A 399 -5.13 10.57 13.09
C LEU A 399 -6.35 9.65 12.86
N ILE A 400 -6.57 9.22 11.62
CA ILE A 400 -7.76 8.47 11.21
C ILE A 400 -7.73 7.02 11.72
N ASN A 401 -6.59 6.33 11.59
CA ASN A 401 -6.53 4.89 11.84
C ASN A 401 -6.12 4.53 13.26
N ILE A 402 -5.60 5.50 14.04
CA ILE A 402 -5.11 5.27 15.41
C ILE A 402 -5.84 6.16 16.39
N LEU A 403 -5.67 7.49 16.30
CA LEU A 403 -6.13 8.39 17.36
C LEU A 403 -7.66 8.39 17.49
N ILE A 404 -8.39 8.40 16.38
CA ILE A 404 -9.86 8.40 16.39
C ILE A 404 -10.42 7.06 16.93
N PRO A 405 -10.02 5.87 16.43
CA PRO A 405 -10.42 4.61 17.04
C PRO A 405 -10.00 4.46 18.50
N PHE A 406 -8.85 5.00 18.90
CA PHE A 406 -8.38 4.97 20.28
C PHE A 406 -9.27 5.79 21.21
N LEU A 407 -9.63 7.01 20.81
CA LEU A 407 -10.57 7.86 21.54
C LEU A 407 -11.92 7.15 21.72
N ALA A 408 -12.46 6.55 20.65
CA ALA A 408 -13.68 5.75 20.72
C ALA A 408 -13.53 4.53 21.65
N ALA A 409 -12.39 3.82 21.59
CA ALA A 409 -12.10 2.66 22.44
C ALA A 409 -11.95 3.02 23.93
N THR A 410 -11.61 4.26 24.25
CA THR A 410 -11.50 4.79 25.62
C THR A 410 -12.76 5.52 26.09
N GLY A 411 -13.84 5.49 25.30
CA GLY A 411 -15.15 6.05 25.69
C GLY A 411 -15.35 7.53 25.37
N HIS A 412 -14.44 8.18 24.63
CA HIS A 412 -14.62 9.55 24.19
C HIS A 412 -15.62 9.65 23.03
N HIS A 413 -16.42 10.71 23.01
CA HIS A 413 -17.32 11.00 21.90
C HIS A 413 -16.53 11.49 20.69
N VAL A 414 -16.67 10.84 19.54
CA VAL A 414 -15.89 11.17 18.32
C VAL A 414 -16.75 11.61 17.14
N ALA A 415 -18.09 11.63 17.26
CA ALA A 415 -18.98 11.86 16.11
C ALA A 415 -18.69 13.19 15.38
N ASP A 416 -18.42 14.26 16.13
CA ASP A 416 -18.09 15.58 15.57
C ASP A 416 -16.77 15.55 14.77
N LEU A 417 -15.81 14.72 15.19
CA LEU A 417 -14.54 14.52 14.50
C LEU A 417 -14.72 13.71 13.20
N LEU A 418 -15.64 12.74 13.17
CA LEU A 418 -15.86 11.87 12.02
C LEU A 418 -16.26 12.66 10.76
N ALA A 419 -17.10 13.68 10.92
CA ALA A 419 -17.55 14.56 9.84
C ALA A 419 -16.40 15.38 9.22
N HIS A 420 -15.31 15.59 9.96
CA HIS A 420 -14.20 16.46 9.58
C HIS A 420 -12.89 15.70 9.34
N LEU A 421 -12.94 14.37 9.24
CA LEU A 421 -11.74 13.55 9.07
C LEU A 421 -10.92 13.98 7.84
N PRO A 422 -9.60 14.21 8.00
CA PRO A 422 -8.72 14.47 6.88
C PRO A 422 -8.69 13.27 5.94
N ALA A 423 -8.37 13.49 4.68
CA ALA A 423 -8.48 12.45 3.67
C ALA A 423 -7.10 11.87 3.32
N GLU A 424 -6.88 10.57 3.53
CA GLU A 424 -5.65 9.88 3.11
C GLU A 424 -5.55 9.84 1.58
N ALA A 425 -4.33 9.87 1.02
CA ALA A 425 -4.12 9.78 -0.42
C ALA A 425 -4.86 8.58 -1.05
N SER A 426 -5.51 8.81 -2.18
CA SER A 426 -6.25 7.76 -2.91
C SER A 426 -5.31 6.63 -3.34
N ASN A 427 -5.70 5.39 -3.05
CA ASN A 427 -4.96 4.19 -3.44
C ASN A 427 -5.76 3.35 -4.46
N ALA A 428 -5.14 2.28 -4.96
CA ALA A 428 -5.77 1.43 -5.99
C ALA A 428 -7.11 0.84 -5.50
N LEU A 429 -7.19 0.43 -4.24
CA LEU A 429 -8.39 -0.17 -3.66
C LEU A 429 -9.54 0.83 -3.56
N THR A 430 -9.27 2.06 -3.11
CA THR A 430 -10.30 3.11 -3.04
C THR A 430 -10.80 3.48 -4.44
N ARG A 431 -9.91 3.57 -5.44
CA ARG A 431 -10.31 3.86 -6.84
C ARG A 431 -11.12 2.71 -7.44
N GLN A 432 -10.66 1.48 -7.26
CA GLN A 432 -11.36 0.30 -7.75
C GLN A 432 -12.78 0.24 -7.17
N THR A 433 -12.90 0.44 -5.86
CA THR A 433 -14.20 0.35 -5.18
C THR A 433 -15.11 1.49 -5.58
N SER A 434 -14.58 2.72 -5.72
CA SER A 434 -15.39 3.85 -6.19
C SER A 434 -15.87 3.65 -7.63
N HIS A 435 -15.05 3.07 -8.51
CA HIS A 435 -15.46 2.74 -9.87
C HIS A 435 -16.50 1.62 -9.89
N ALA A 436 -16.37 0.64 -9.01
CA ALA A 436 -17.36 -0.43 -8.87
C ALA A 436 -18.71 0.12 -8.41
N LEU A 437 -18.73 1.02 -7.42
CA LEU A 437 -19.98 1.55 -6.84
C LEU A 437 -20.64 2.63 -7.69
N PHE A 438 -19.87 3.50 -8.34
CA PHE A 438 -20.40 4.71 -8.95
C PHE A 438 -20.12 4.83 -10.45
N GLY A 439 -19.35 3.91 -11.02
CA GLY A 439 -18.89 3.98 -12.41
C GLY A 439 -17.69 4.92 -12.61
N ARG A 440 -17.21 5.01 -13.84
CA ARG A 440 -16.00 5.78 -14.19
C ARG A 440 -16.19 7.30 -14.02
N ASP A 441 -17.34 7.81 -14.46
CA ASP A 441 -17.59 9.25 -14.55
C ASP A 441 -18.24 9.83 -13.28
N HIS A 442 -18.13 9.11 -12.17
CA HIS A 442 -18.63 9.59 -10.88
C HIS A 442 -17.87 10.84 -10.42
N ASN A 443 -18.56 11.72 -9.70
CA ASN A 443 -17.93 12.89 -9.11
C ASN A 443 -16.98 12.47 -7.96
N PRO A 444 -15.66 12.73 -8.04
CA PRO A 444 -14.73 12.37 -6.97
C PRO A 444 -15.00 13.12 -5.65
N ALA A 445 -15.83 14.17 -5.66
CA ALA A 445 -16.29 14.83 -4.44
C ALA A 445 -17.07 13.89 -3.50
N LEU A 446 -17.71 12.84 -4.05
CA LEU A 446 -18.49 11.87 -3.29
C LEU A 446 -17.69 11.22 -2.15
N HIS A 447 -16.39 10.99 -2.32
CA HIS A 447 -15.51 10.36 -1.33
C HIS A 447 -14.30 11.25 -0.98
N ARG A 448 -14.51 12.57 -0.96
CA ARG A 448 -13.45 13.52 -0.62
C ARG A 448 -13.02 13.45 0.85
N THR A 449 -13.94 13.12 1.75
CA THR A 449 -13.68 13.06 3.21
C THR A 449 -12.91 11.81 3.62
N GLY A 450 -12.21 11.88 4.75
CA GLY A 450 -11.52 10.72 5.33
C GLY A 450 -12.46 9.55 5.64
N LEU A 451 -13.63 9.85 6.21
CA LEU A 451 -14.64 8.85 6.58
C LEU A 451 -15.09 8.04 5.36
N ARG A 452 -15.44 8.71 4.26
CA ARG A 452 -15.91 8.03 3.04
C ARG A 452 -14.82 7.22 2.34
N ARG A 453 -13.56 7.65 2.43
CA ARG A 453 -12.41 6.84 1.98
C ARG A 453 -12.24 5.59 2.83
N GLN A 454 -12.46 5.68 4.14
CA GLN A 454 -12.55 4.49 5.00
C GLN A 454 -13.73 3.59 4.61
N GLY A 455 -14.88 4.16 4.24
CA GLY A 455 -16.04 3.42 3.74
C GLY A 455 -15.76 2.62 2.47
N LEU A 456 -15.08 3.23 1.49
CA LEU A 456 -14.63 2.52 0.29
C LEU A 456 -13.72 1.33 0.63
N LEU A 457 -12.78 1.50 1.58
CA LEU A 457 -11.93 0.39 2.02
C LEU A 457 -12.74 -0.69 2.74
N GLN A 458 -13.75 -0.33 3.53
CA GLN A 458 -14.59 -1.30 4.23
C GLN A 458 -15.38 -2.16 3.25
N ILE A 459 -16.07 -1.52 2.31
CA ILE A 459 -16.83 -2.21 1.26
C ILE A 459 -15.92 -3.13 0.45
N PHE A 460 -14.70 -2.67 0.14
CA PHE A 460 -13.71 -3.51 -0.53
C PHE A 460 -13.43 -4.80 0.27
N HIS A 461 -13.15 -4.67 1.56
CA HIS A 461 -12.79 -5.80 2.41
C HIS A 461 -13.96 -6.76 2.65
N ASP A 462 -15.16 -6.24 2.87
CA ASP A 462 -16.34 -7.06 3.19
C ASP A 462 -16.90 -7.77 1.96
N PHE A 463 -16.81 -7.15 0.77
CA PHE A 463 -17.47 -7.65 -0.42
C PHE A 463 -16.52 -7.91 -1.58
N CYS A 464 -15.71 -6.92 -1.99
CA CYS A 464 -14.91 -7.03 -3.21
C CYS A 464 -13.77 -8.05 -3.10
N ILE A 465 -13.18 -8.25 -1.91
CA ILE A 465 -12.18 -9.30 -1.67
C ILE A 465 -12.85 -10.68 -1.67
N VAL A 466 -13.98 -10.81 -0.94
CA VAL A 466 -14.63 -12.10 -0.69
C VAL A 466 -15.25 -12.67 -1.96
N HIS A 467 -15.95 -11.84 -2.72
CA HIS A 467 -16.64 -12.26 -3.94
C HIS A 467 -15.79 -12.08 -5.21
N GLY A 468 -14.67 -11.37 -5.09
CA GLY A 468 -13.71 -11.19 -6.16
C GLY A 468 -14.36 -10.68 -7.45
N ALA A 469 -14.37 -11.53 -8.48
CA ALA A 469 -14.97 -11.21 -9.77
C ALA A 469 -16.39 -11.80 -9.98
N ASP A 470 -16.89 -12.65 -9.06
CA ASP A 470 -18.26 -13.16 -9.08
C ASP A 470 -19.22 -12.17 -8.40
N CYS A 471 -19.40 -11.02 -9.05
CA CYS A 471 -20.28 -9.97 -8.53
C CYS A 471 -21.78 -10.35 -8.56
N GLN A 472 -22.18 -11.40 -9.29
CA GLN A 472 -23.59 -11.78 -9.45
C GLN A 472 -24.15 -12.42 -8.17
N GLY A 473 -23.34 -13.19 -7.44
CA GLY A 473 -23.70 -13.78 -6.16
C GLY A 473 -23.41 -12.89 -4.94
N CYS A 474 -22.94 -11.65 -5.15
CA CYS A 474 -22.56 -10.75 -4.07
C CYS A 474 -23.82 -10.27 -3.30
N PRO A 475 -23.83 -10.26 -1.95
CA PRO A 475 -24.97 -9.79 -1.16
C PRO A 475 -25.06 -8.25 -1.08
N LEU A 476 -24.00 -7.52 -1.47
CA LEU A 476 -23.95 -6.06 -1.40
C LEU A 476 -25.11 -5.36 -2.13
N PRO A 477 -25.51 -5.71 -3.37
CA PRO A 477 -26.60 -5.04 -4.07
C PRO A 477 -27.91 -5.09 -3.27
N LYS A 478 -28.27 -6.26 -2.73
CA LYS A 478 -29.48 -6.42 -1.91
C LYS A 478 -29.40 -5.62 -0.61
N ALA A 479 -28.24 -5.60 0.04
CA ALA A 479 -28.02 -4.79 1.23
C ALA A 479 -28.14 -3.28 0.92
N LEU A 480 -27.65 -2.84 -0.24
CA LEU A 480 -27.79 -1.47 -0.71
C LEU A 480 -29.24 -1.12 -1.03
N GLU A 481 -30.01 -2.01 -1.66
CA GLU A 481 -31.43 -1.81 -1.93
C GLU A 481 -32.19 -1.48 -0.63
N SER A 482 -32.01 -2.31 0.41
CA SER A 482 -32.63 -2.06 1.72
C SER A 482 -32.12 -0.82 2.46
N PHE A 483 -30.95 -0.28 2.09
CA PHE A 483 -30.38 0.92 2.72
C PHE A 483 -30.85 2.21 2.04
N VAL A 484 -31.14 2.15 0.73
CA VAL A 484 -31.52 3.33 -0.08
C VAL A 484 -33.01 3.45 -0.35
N GLU A 485 -33.80 2.43 0.01
CA GLU A 485 -35.25 2.50 0.20
C GLU A 485 -35.60 3.27 1.48
#